data_AF-A0A3D3GAI2-F1
#
_entry.id   AF-A0A3D3GAI2-F1
#
_cell.length_a   1.000
_cell.length_b   1.000
_cell.length_c   1.000
_cell.angle_alpha   90.00
_cell.angle_beta   90.00
_cell.angle_gamma   90.00
#
_symmetry.space_group_name_H-M   'P 1'
#
loop_
_entity.id
_entity.type
_entity.pdbx_description
1 polymer ?
#
loop_
_entity_poly.entity_id
_entity_poly.type
_entity_poly.pdbx_seq_one_letter_code
_entity_poly.pdbx_strand_id
1 'polypeptide(L)'
;MRNLICVAGVIVAVLLSSQSALARGGWISSGGEIYRNEKNPWFVGNTKIVRYCVAVDPLSVSADPAHVESLITASIVNWKREFQKYYDAELFSEFQVASQEFIQVPCAENPDLKFQLGWGSLDSRQQAYIVEQGAESILGLAVRTDYDEVQLRGKGFIYIASDLGAHRYDGGADTVEAAWQYDALLYYVISHEFGHVLGVPHVGADHFLDTSRFMMAEQFPEYILRKAAIDLLKQMPGFDLNRPNEFTDFFVLSRNREQCKLGAYPIKWFGLPKEATCVRLNRLDSKNYLVFARGPSMKETLVGQIQVSSTRTTNDSLLTLYLDPSQAIFPHKGPWPTLFGPGFAYYTVAGIYVPVNGQSKAVSVSFDEKLIIMGEDNGQMTFVLR
;
A
#
# COMPACT_ATOMS: atom_id res chain seq x y z
N MET A 1 24.59 -76.09 35.76
CA MET A 1 25.74 -75.17 35.59
C MET A 1 26.41 -75.54 34.27
N ARG A 2 26.51 -74.73 33.21
CA ARG A 2 26.35 -73.30 32.95
C ARG A 2 25.74 -73.11 31.54
N ASN A 3 25.04 -71.99 31.38
CA ASN A 3 24.37 -71.50 30.17
C ASN A 3 25.37 -70.97 29.11
N LEU A 4 24.93 -70.83 27.85
CA LEU A 4 25.06 -69.65 26.97
C LEU A 4 24.46 -70.04 25.59
N ILE A 5 23.19 -69.74 25.32
CA ILE A 5 22.66 -68.55 24.61
C ILE A 5 23.24 -68.39 23.18
N CYS A 6 22.53 -68.93 22.19
CA CYS A 6 22.63 -68.53 20.78
C CYS A 6 21.63 -67.39 20.53
N VAL A 7 22.13 -66.19 20.25
CA VAL A 7 21.33 -65.03 19.85
C VAL A 7 21.11 -65.10 18.34
N ALA A 8 19.86 -65.23 17.91
CA ALA A 8 19.45 -65.03 16.53
C ALA A 8 19.48 -63.53 16.21
N GLY A 9 20.36 -63.13 15.29
CA GLY A 9 20.44 -61.76 14.79
C GLY A 9 19.24 -61.46 13.88
N VAL A 10 18.30 -60.67 14.38
CA VAL A 10 17.26 -60.04 13.57
C VAL A 10 17.88 -58.84 12.85
N ILE A 11 18.10 -58.97 11.54
CA ILE A 11 18.42 -57.84 10.67
C ILE A 11 17.11 -57.06 10.47
N VAL A 12 16.91 -56.01 11.28
CA VAL A 12 15.88 -55.00 11.04
C VAL A 12 16.41 -54.07 9.95
N ALA A 13 15.95 -54.30 8.71
CA ALA A 13 16.10 -53.33 7.63
C ALA A 13 15.22 -52.12 7.97
N VAL A 14 15.81 -51.12 8.64
CA VAL A 14 15.21 -49.79 8.78
C VAL A 14 15.25 -49.17 7.38
N LEU A 15 14.13 -49.30 6.66
CA LEU A 15 13.80 -48.42 5.55
C LEU A 15 13.74 -47.00 6.13
N LEU A 16 14.87 -46.31 6.07
CA LEU A 16 14.97 -44.86 6.19
C LEU A 16 14.24 -44.28 4.98
N SER A 17 12.91 -44.25 5.09
CA SER A 17 12.06 -43.36 4.33
C SER A 17 12.47 -41.95 4.73
N SER A 18 13.48 -41.41 4.07
CA SER A 18 13.72 -39.98 4.00
C SER A 18 12.50 -39.37 3.31
N GLN A 19 11.43 -39.18 4.08
CA GLN A 19 10.44 -38.17 3.76
C GLN A 19 11.19 -36.87 3.87
N SER A 20 11.73 -36.42 2.75
CA SER A 20 12.05 -35.02 2.56
C SER A 20 10.80 -34.26 2.99
N ALA A 21 10.87 -33.61 4.14
CA ALA A 21 9.91 -32.61 4.55
C ALA A 21 10.02 -31.46 3.52
N LEU A 22 9.38 -31.67 2.38
CA LEU A 22 9.02 -30.61 1.46
C LEU A 22 7.93 -29.82 2.17
N ALA A 23 8.32 -28.96 3.10
CA ALA A 23 7.53 -27.79 3.46
C ALA A 23 7.48 -26.92 2.20
N ARG A 24 6.59 -27.27 1.28
CA ARG A 24 6.37 -26.58 0.01
C ARG A 24 5.07 -25.81 0.12
N GLY A 25 5.17 -24.48 0.04
CA GLY A 25 4.11 -23.54 -0.32
C GLY A 25 2.68 -23.90 0.10
N GLY A 26 2.29 -23.49 1.31
CA GLY A 26 0.89 -23.42 1.70
C GLY A 26 0.19 -22.28 0.96
N TRP A 27 -1.08 -22.47 0.59
CA TRP A 27 -1.90 -21.41 0.02
C TRP A 27 -2.37 -20.51 1.18
N ILE A 28 -1.93 -19.25 1.18
CA ILE A 28 -2.24 -18.31 2.25
C ILE A 28 -3.10 -17.17 1.69
N SER A 29 -4.19 -16.86 2.41
CA SER A 29 -5.11 -15.74 2.18
C SER A 29 -5.17 -14.87 3.44
N SER A 30 -5.32 -13.55 3.30
CA SER A 30 -5.07 -12.58 4.38
C SER A 30 -6.20 -12.37 5.40
N GLY A 31 -6.88 -13.42 5.85
CA GLY A 31 -7.94 -13.35 6.86
C GLY A 31 -7.54 -13.92 8.23
N GLY A 32 -7.14 -13.06 9.19
CA GLY A 32 -6.90 -13.42 10.60
C GLY A 32 -5.51 -14.03 10.89
N GLU A 33 -4.58 -13.24 11.47
CA GLU A 33 -3.15 -13.50 11.25
C GLU A 33 -2.36 -14.06 12.45
N ILE A 34 -1.61 -15.13 12.18
CA ILE A 34 -0.43 -15.52 12.95
C ILE A 34 0.79 -14.91 12.24
N TYR A 35 1.45 -13.94 12.87
CA TYR A 35 2.57 -13.18 12.29
C TYR A 35 3.81 -14.06 12.00
N ARG A 36 4.05 -14.38 10.72
CA ARG A 36 5.26 -15.08 10.20
C ARG A 36 5.57 -14.64 8.75
N ASN A 37 6.32 -15.44 8.00
CA ASN A 37 6.68 -15.22 6.58
C ASN A 37 5.47 -14.99 5.65
N GLU A 38 4.25 -15.28 6.09
CA GLU A 38 2.97 -15.05 5.42
C GLU A 38 2.82 -13.61 4.91
N LYS A 39 3.44 -12.65 5.60
CA LYS A 39 3.42 -11.22 5.25
C LYS A 39 4.66 -10.69 4.55
N ASN A 40 5.64 -11.56 4.28
CA ASN A 40 6.79 -11.13 3.52
C ASN A 40 6.37 -10.66 2.12
N PRO A 41 6.96 -9.57 1.62
CA PRO A 41 6.91 -9.25 0.20
C PRO A 41 7.25 -10.47 -0.64
N TRP A 42 6.54 -10.65 -1.75
CA TRP A 42 6.81 -11.77 -2.64
C TRP A 42 8.14 -11.61 -3.35
N PHE A 43 8.59 -10.36 -3.56
CA PHE A 43 9.83 -10.09 -4.27
C PHE A 43 10.61 -8.98 -3.55
N VAL A 44 11.84 -9.29 -3.13
CA VAL A 44 12.79 -8.31 -2.63
C VAL A 44 13.91 -8.03 -3.65
N GLY A 45 14.79 -7.07 -3.38
CA GLY A 45 15.72 -6.50 -4.37
C GLY A 45 16.76 -7.46 -4.98
N ASN A 46 16.89 -8.68 -4.47
CA ASN A 46 17.69 -9.75 -5.08
C ASN A 46 17.02 -10.31 -6.35
N THR A 47 15.69 -10.32 -6.41
CA THR A 47 14.94 -10.68 -7.62
C THR A 47 15.07 -9.53 -8.62
N LYS A 48 15.57 -9.77 -9.83
CA LYS A 48 15.73 -8.70 -10.83
C LYS A 48 14.57 -8.62 -11.81
N ILE A 49 14.07 -9.78 -12.23
CA ILE A 49 12.95 -9.93 -13.16
C ILE A 49 11.86 -10.73 -12.49
N VAL A 50 10.63 -10.21 -12.54
CA VAL A 50 9.40 -10.91 -12.18
C VAL A 50 8.62 -11.14 -13.47
N ARG A 51 8.41 -12.41 -13.83
CA ARG A 51 7.61 -12.76 -15.01
C ARG A 51 6.15 -12.77 -14.59
N TYR A 52 5.30 -11.99 -15.23
CA TYR A 52 3.86 -12.02 -14.96
C TYR A 52 3.05 -12.38 -16.20
N CYS A 53 1.82 -12.84 -16.03
CA CYS A 53 0.86 -12.98 -17.13
C CYS A 53 -0.50 -12.42 -16.73
N VAL A 54 -1.36 -12.17 -17.72
CA VAL A 54 -2.74 -11.70 -17.53
C VAL A 54 -3.69 -12.71 -18.17
N ALA A 55 -4.72 -13.11 -17.44
CA ALA A 55 -5.82 -13.92 -17.93
C ALA A 55 -7.13 -13.22 -17.56
N VAL A 56 -7.95 -12.95 -18.57
CA VAL A 56 -9.26 -12.29 -18.41
C VAL A 56 -10.32 -13.24 -18.94
N ASP A 57 -11.39 -13.42 -18.18
CA ASP A 57 -12.62 -14.06 -18.65
C ASP A 57 -13.55 -13.02 -19.28
N PRO A 58 -13.58 -12.89 -20.62
CA PRO A 58 -14.35 -11.84 -21.30
C PRO A 58 -15.87 -12.03 -21.19
N LEU A 59 -16.34 -13.17 -20.68
CA LEU A 59 -17.77 -13.41 -20.48
C LEU A 59 -18.29 -12.90 -19.15
N SER A 60 -17.40 -12.71 -18.17
CA SER A 60 -17.76 -12.33 -16.80
C SER A 60 -17.08 -11.04 -16.31
N VAL A 61 -16.24 -10.44 -17.15
CA VAL A 61 -15.57 -9.16 -16.90
C VAL A 61 -16.03 -8.16 -17.96
N SER A 62 -16.56 -7.01 -17.53
CA SER A 62 -17.05 -5.97 -18.45
C SER A 62 -15.92 -5.14 -19.11
N ALA A 63 -14.71 -5.17 -18.54
CA ALA A 63 -13.54 -4.49 -19.09
C ALA A 63 -12.99 -5.19 -20.36
N ASP A 64 -12.46 -4.39 -21.30
CA ASP A 64 -11.72 -4.93 -22.43
C ASP A 64 -10.37 -5.54 -21.97
N PRO A 65 -9.99 -6.76 -22.41
CA PRO A 65 -8.75 -7.40 -21.97
C PRO A 65 -7.47 -6.59 -22.22
N ALA A 66 -7.35 -5.90 -23.37
CA ALA A 66 -6.18 -5.07 -23.64
C ALA A 66 -6.14 -3.85 -22.70
N HIS A 67 -7.31 -3.33 -22.35
CA HIS A 67 -7.43 -2.28 -21.36
C HIS A 67 -7.02 -2.75 -19.95
N VAL A 68 -7.43 -3.94 -19.52
CA VAL A 68 -6.99 -4.56 -18.25
C VAL A 68 -5.46 -4.61 -18.14
N GLU A 69 -4.78 -5.06 -19.19
CA GLU A 69 -3.31 -5.12 -19.23
C GLU A 69 -2.65 -3.75 -19.02
N SER A 70 -3.27 -2.69 -19.59
CA SER A 70 -2.80 -1.32 -19.42
C SER A 70 -2.95 -0.83 -17.97
N LEU A 71 -4.03 -1.19 -17.28
CA LEU A 71 -4.27 -0.83 -15.88
C LEU A 71 -3.33 -1.57 -14.93
N ILE A 72 -3.04 -2.85 -15.20
CA ILE A 72 -2.03 -3.62 -14.47
C ILE A 72 -0.66 -2.95 -14.60
N THR A 73 -0.28 -2.57 -15.82
CA THR A 73 0.98 -1.88 -16.08
C THR A 73 1.05 -0.54 -15.34
N ALA A 74 -0.03 0.25 -15.37
CA ALA A 74 -0.14 1.50 -14.64
C ALA A 74 0.01 1.28 -13.13
N SER A 75 -0.63 0.24 -12.58
CA SER A 75 -0.55 -0.09 -11.16
C SER A 75 0.88 -0.45 -10.72
N ILE A 76 1.56 -1.29 -11.52
CA ILE A 76 2.97 -1.63 -11.29
C ILE A 76 3.82 -0.36 -11.30
N VAL A 77 3.69 0.48 -12.33
CA VAL A 77 4.45 1.73 -12.44
C VAL A 77 4.19 2.66 -11.26
N ASN A 78 2.94 2.78 -10.81
CA ASN A 78 2.60 3.66 -9.70
C ASN A 78 3.22 3.19 -8.39
N TRP A 79 3.10 1.91 -8.05
CA TRP A 79 3.74 1.37 -6.85
C TRP A 79 5.25 1.51 -6.87
N LYS A 80 5.90 1.25 -8.02
CA LYS A 80 7.35 1.47 -8.18
C LYS A 80 7.73 2.92 -7.89
N ARG A 81 6.94 3.88 -8.38
CA ARG A 81 7.15 5.31 -8.12
C ARG A 81 6.97 5.66 -6.64
N GLU A 82 5.96 5.10 -5.96
CA GLU A 82 5.74 5.35 -4.53
C GLU A 82 6.87 4.78 -3.65
N PHE A 83 7.35 3.57 -3.96
CA PHE A 83 8.55 3.02 -3.29
C PHE A 83 9.82 3.81 -3.62
N GLN A 84 9.97 4.30 -4.85
CA GLN A 84 11.12 5.13 -5.25
C GLN A 84 11.20 6.42 -4.44
N LYS A 85 10.08 7.12 -4.20
CA LYS A 85 10.04 8.32 -3.33
C LYS A 85 10.63 8.03 -1.96
N TYR A 86 10.38 6.83 -1.43
CA TYR A 86 10.87 6.41 -0.13
C TYR A 86 12.39 6.13 -0.14
N TYR A 87 12.90 5.52 -1.21
CA TYR A 87 14.34 5.29 -1.40
C TYR A 87 15.11 6.60 -1.65
N ASP A 88 14.57 7.50 -2.47
CA ASP A 88 15.18 8.82 -2.74
C ASP A 88 15.26 9.68 -1.48
N ALA A 89 14.37 9.45 -0.52
CA ALA A 89 14.38 10.12 0.78
C ALA A 89 15.32 9.47 1.80
N GLU A 90 16.02 8.38 1.44
CA GLU A 90 16.93 7.60 2.28
C GLU A 90 16.30 7.17 3.63
N LEU A 91 14.98 6.99 3.65
CA LEU A 91 14.25 6.66 4.88
C LEU A 91 14.47 5.22 5.32
N PHE A 92 14.95 4.37 4.41
CA PHE A 92 15.26 2.98 4.70
C PHE A 92 16.24 2.35 3.71
N SER A 93 17.08 1.44 4.21
CA SER A 93 18.14 0.81 3.44
C SER A 93 18.34 -0.68 3.69
N GLU A 94 17.56 -1.34 4.57
CA GLU A 94 17.84 -2.75 4.89
C GLU A 94 17.44 -3.69 3.74
N PHE A 95 16.37 -3.38 3.00
CA PHE A 95 15.97 -4.11 1.79
C PHE A 95 15.12 -3.24 0.85
N GLN A 96 15.06 -3.67 -0.41
CA GLN A 96 14.29 -3.05 -1.48
C GLN A 96 13.14 -3.97 -1.93
N VAL A 97 12.02 -3.36 -2.30
CA VAL A 97 10.83 -3.96 -2.90
C VAL A 97 10.38 -3.07 -4.06
N ALA A 98 9.58 -3.60 -4.98
CA ALA A 98 9.18 -2.91 -6.19
C ALA A 98 10.37 -2.38 -7.04
N SER A 99 11.58 -2.90 -6.83
CA SER A 99 12.76 -2.54 -7.62
C SER A 99 12.92 -3.40 -8.88
N GLN A 100 12.06 -4.41 -9.03
CA GLN A 100 12.17 -5.43 -10.08
C GLN A 100 11.64 -4.92 -11.42
N GLU A 101 12.14 -5.50 -12.50
CA GLU A 101 11.53 -5.41 -13.82
C GLU A 101 10.39 -6.43 -13.91
N PHE A 102 9.19 -5.96 -14.27
CA PHE A 102 8.03 -6.83 -14.47
C PHE A 102 7.85 -7.05 -15.96
N ILE A 103 7.95 -8.30 -16.41
CA ILE A 103 7.87 -8.66 -17.83
C ILE A 103 6.66 -9.54 -18.04
N GLN A 104 5.74 -9.09 -18.90
CA GLN A 104 4.59 -9.88 -19.30
C GLN A 104 5.04 -11.03 -20.20
N VAL A 105 4.55 -12.23 -19.91
CA VAL A 105 4.80 -13.46 -20.66
C VAL A 105 3.50 -14.26 -20.81
N PRO A 106 3.39 -15.18 -21.79
CA PRO A 106 2.23 -16.05 -21.90
C PRO A 106 1.98 -16.86 -20.62
N CYS A 107 0.72 -17.03 -20.20
CA CYS A 107 0.39 -17.76 -18.97
C CYS A 107 0.81 -19.23 -18.98
N ALA A 108 1.03 -19.82 -20.17
CA ALA A 108 1.55 -21.17 -20.33
C ALA A 108 3.03 -21.31 -19.92
N GLU A 109 3.78 -20.21 -19.80
CA GLU A 109 5.21 -20.21 -19.49
C GLU A 109 5.54 -20.22 -17.99
N ASN A 110 4.58 -20.61 -17.14
CA ASN A 110 4.74 -20.69 -15.68
C ASN A 110 5.31 -19.40 -15.05
N PRO A 111 4.59 -18.26 -15.18
CA PRO A 111 5.03 -16.98 -14.61
C PRO A 111 5.12 -17.03 -13.09
N ASP A 112 5.85 -16.08 -12.50
CA ASP A 112 5.92 -15.88 -11.06
C ASP A 112 4.59 -15.35 -10.49
N LEU A 113 3.94 -14.45 -11.23
CA LEU A 113 2.68 -13.81 -10.83
C LEU A 113 1.65 -13.91 -11.96
N LYS A 114 0.42 -14.30 -11.62
CA LYS A 114 -0.71 -14.26 -12.57
C LYS A 114 -1.72 -13.20 -12.12
N PHE A 115 -2.15 -12.33 -13.03
CA PHE A 115 -3.34 -11.50 -12.83
C PHE A 115 -4.52 -12.21 -13.50
N GLN A 116 -5.52 -12.62 -12.71
CA GLN A 116 -6.65 -13.43 -13.16
C GLN A 116 -7.94 -12.66 -12.87
N LEU A 117 -8.62 -12.21 -13.92
CA LEU A 117 -9.85 -11.43 -13.80
C LEU A 117 -11.05 -12.24 -14.27
N GLY A 118 -12.04 -12.37 -13.39
CA GLY A 118 -13.26 -13.12 -13.63
C GLY A 118 -13.12 -14.63 -13.42
N TRP A 119 -14.21 -15.29 -13.05
CA TRP A 119 -14.23 -16.68 -12.60
C TRP A 119 -13.66 -17.68 -13.61
N GLY A 120 -13.93 -17.48 -14.90
CA GLY A 120 -13.41 -18.35 -15.98
C GLY A 120 -11.91 -18.23 -16.22
N SER A 121 -11.23 -17.25 -15.62
CA SER A 121 -9.77 -17.10 -15.74
C SER A 121 -9.00 -18.01 -14.77
N LEU A 122 -9.68 -18.60 -13.79
CA LEU A 122 -9.11 -19.50 -12.78
C LEU A 122 -9.12 -20.95 -13.25
N ASP A 123 -8.11 -21.72 -12.84
CA ASP A 123 -8.15 -23.18 -12.99
C ASP A 123 -9.01 -23.83 -11.89
N SER A 124 -9.37 -25.11 -12.07
CA SER A 124 -10.26 -25.82 -11.13
C SER A 124 -9.71 -25.92 -9.70
N ARG A 125 -8.37 -25.92 -9.53
CA ARG A 125 -7.77 -25.96 -8.19
C ARG A 125 -7.88 -24.60 -7.52
N GLN A 126 -7.69 -23.51 -8.27
CA GLN A 126 -7.85 -22.15 -7.78
C GLN A 126 -9.32 -21.86 -7.42
N GLN A 127 -10.27 -22.27 -8.26
CA GLN A 127 -11.69 -22.17 -7.97
C GLN A 127 -12.06 -22.92 -6.69
N ALA A 128 -11.63 -24.18 -6.55
CA ALA A 128 -11.89 -24.98 -5.35
C ALA A 128 -11.33 -24.32 -4.09
N TYR A 129 -10.13 -23.75 -4.14
CA TYR A 129 -9.55 -23.02 -3.03
C TYR A 129 -10.39 -21.80 -2.62
N ILE A 130 -10.83 -20.97 -3.58
CA ILE A 130 -11.65 -19.79 -3.29
C ILE A 130 -12.97 -20.19 -2.61
N VAL A 131 -13.63 -21.25 -3.09
CA VAL A 131 -14.84 -21.81 -2.47
C VAL A 131 -14.55 -22.32 -1.06
N GLU A 132 -13.47 -23.09 -0.87
CA GLU A 132 -13.08 -23.65 0.43
C GLU A 132 -12.78 -22.55 1.46
N GLN A 133 -12.17 -21.45 1.04
CA GLN A 133 -11.92 -20.28 1.90
C GLN A 133 -13.18 -19.41 2.13
N GLY A 134 -14.32 -19.73 1.50
CA GLY A 134 -15.51 -18.88 1.54
C GLY A 134 -15.28 -17.50 0.93
N ALA A 135 -14.32 -17.38 0.01
CA ALA A 135 -13.84 -16.13 -0.53
C ALA A 135 -14.54 -15.72 -1.84
N GLU A 136 -15.64 -16.40 -2.21
CA GLU A 136 -16.45 -16.09 -3.39
C GLU A 136 -17.08 -14.69 -3.34
N SER A 137 -17.34 -14.18 -2.13
CA SER A 137 -17.89 -12.85 -1.92
C SER A 137 -16.82 -11.77 -1.72
N ILE A 138 -15.54 -12.06 -1.97
CA ILE A 138 -14.44 -11.10 -1.84
C ILE A 138 -14.13 -10.54 -3.23
N LEU A 139 -13.92 -9.22 -3.32
CA LEU A 139 -13.76 -8.53 -4.60
C LEU A 139 -12.39 -8.78 -5.25
N GLY A 140 -11.34 -8.88 -4.43
CA GLY A 140 -9.95 -9.07 -4.84
C GLY A 140 -9.21 -9.97 -3.86
N LEU A 141 -8.26 -10.76 -4.37
CA LEU A 141 -7.42 -11.64 -3.55
C LEU A 141 -6.01 -11.76 -4.13
N ALA A 142 -4.99 -11.48 -3.33
CA ALA A 142 -3.61 -11.88 -3.61
C ALA A 142 -3.26 -13.20 -2.88
N VAL A 143 -3.14 -14.30 -3.64
CA VAL A 143 -2.88 -15.65 -3.10
C VAL A 143 -1.47 -16.09 -3.42
N ARG A 144 -0.63 -16.24 -2.39
CA ARG A 144 0.72 -16.79 -2.53
C ARG A 144 0.65 -18.32 -2.50
N THR A 145 1.03 -18.96 -3.60
CA THR A 145 0.97 -20.42 -3.79
C THR A 145 2.28 -21.13 -3.48
N ASP A 146 3.40 -20.40 -3.56
CA ASP A 146 4.73 -20.91 -3.23
C ASP A 146 5.63 -19.78 -2.74
N TYR A 147 6.60 -20.09 -1.89
CA TYR A 147 7.56 -19.13 -1.36
C TYR A 147 8.90 -19.82 -1.10
N ASP A 148 9.92 -19.43 -1.86
CA ASP A 148 11.31 -19.82 -1.60
C ASP A 148 11.84 -18.96 -0.46
N GLU A 149 11.84 -19.51 0.76
CA GLU A 149 12.32 -18.82 1.96
C GLU A 149 13.81 -18.49 1.90
N VAL A 150 14.60 -19.21 1.08
CA VAL A 150 16.03 -18.98 0.94
C VAL A 150 16.30 -17.80 0.02
N GLN A 151 15.57 -17.72 -1.09
CA GLN A 151 15.65 -16.65 -2.08
C GLN A 151 14.64 -15.52 -1.87
N LEU A 152 13.83 -15.58 -0.81
CA LEU A 152 12.76 -14.64 -0.47
C LEU A 152 11.92 -14.28 -1.71
N ARG A 153 11.51 -15.32 -2.45
CA ARG A 153 10.81 -15.20 -3.74
C ARG A 153 9.50 -15.98 -3.71
N GLY A 154 8.40 -15.28 -3.94
CA GLY A 154 7.06 -15.84 -4.01
C GLY A 154 6.63 -16.20 -5.42
N LYS A 155 5.61 -17.05 -5.49
CA LYS A 155 4.77 -17.26 -6.67
C LYS A 155 3.31 -17.31 -6.29
N GLY A 156 2.44 -16.89 -7.19
CA GLY A 156 1.01 -16.94 -6.94
C GLY A 156 0.20 -16.17 -7.96
N PHE A 157 -0.99 -15.75 -7.53
CA PHE A 157 -1.92 -15.04 -8.38
C PHE A 157 -2.66 -13.94 -7.62
N ILE A 158 -3.04 -12.92 -8.36
CA ILE A 158 -4.07 -11.95 -7.98
C ILE A 158 -5.35 -12.36 -8.71
N TYR A 159 -6.43 -12.57 -7.96
CA TYR A 159 -7.77 -12.78 -8.51
C TYR A 159 -8.62 -11.53 -8.29
N ILE A 160 -9.25 -11.03 -9.34
CA ILE A 160 -10.29 -10.00 -9.25
C ILE A 160 -11.62 -10.63 -9.68
N ALA A 161 -12.64 -10.50 -8.82
CA ALA A 161 -13.94 -11.12 -9.03
C ALA A 161 -14.62 -10.66 -10.33
N SER A 162 -15.48 -11.50 -10.90
CA SER A 162 -16.34 -11.10 -12.01
C SER A 162 -17.27 -9.95 -11.62
N ASP A 163 -17.66 -9.10 -12.56
CA ASP A 163 -18.73 -8.10 -12.39
C ASP A 163 -19.96 -8.38 -13.26
N LEU A 164 -19.88 -9.42 -14.11
CA LEU A 164 -20.95 -9.96 -14.94
C LEU A 164 -21.13 -11.47 -14.70
N GLY A 165 -22.27 -12.00 -15.11
CA GLY A 165 -22.55 -13.44 -15.07
C GLY A 165 -22.88 -14.00 -13.68
N ALA A 166 -22.85 -15.33 -13.57
CA ALA A 166 -23.34 -16.07 -12.39
C ALA A 166 -22.41 -15.97 -11.16
N HIS A 167 -21.11 -15.74 -11.39
CA HIS A 167 -20.10 -15.60 -10.34
C HIS A 167 -19.69 -14.13 -10.11
N ARG A 168 -20.55 -13.18 -10.50
CA ARG A 168 -20.29 -11.77 -10.24
C ARG A 168 -20.26 -11.50 -8.74
N TYR A 169 -19.39 -10.58 -8.33
CA TYR A 169 -19.40 -10.03 -6.99
C TYR A 169 -20.77 -9.39 -6.69
N ASP A 170 -21.38 -9.77 -5.56
CA ASP A 170 -22.65 -9.22 -5.09
C ASP A 170 -22.44 -8.43 -3.79
N GLY A 171 -22.12 -7.14 -3.94
CA GLY A 171 -22.04 -6.19 -2.83
C GLY A 171 -23.39 -5.60 -2.44
N GLY A 172 -24.51 -6.15 -2.91
CA GLY A 172 -25.86 -5.64 -2.68
C GLY A 172 -26.27 -4.45 -3.57
N ALA A 173 -27.49 -3.95 -3.33
CA ALA A 173 -28.17 -2.98 -4.22
C ALA A 173 -27.45 -1.63 -4.40
N ASP A 174 -26.58 -1.26 -3.46
CA ASP A 174 -25.83 -0.01 -3.48
C ASP A 174 -24.49 -0.11 -4.22
N THR A 175 -24.15 -1.29 -4.75
CA THR A 175 -22.95 -1.53 -5.55
C THR A 175 -23.21 -1.16 -7.01
N VAL A 176 -22.19 -0.63 -7.69
CA VAL A 176 -22.26 -0.35 -9.13
C VAL A 176 -22.23 -1.64 -9.94
N GLU A 177 -23.16 -1.75 -10.89
CA GLU A 177 -23.20 -2.85 -11.85
C GLU A 177 -22.12 -2.68 -12.92
N ALA A 178 -21.57 -3.80 -13.40
CA ALA A 178 -20.49 -3.80 -14.39
C ALA A 178 -19.36 -2.84 -14.00
N ALA A 179 -18.89 -2.95 -12.75
CA ALA A 179 -17.92 -2.03 -12.17
C ALA A 179 -16.61 -1.91 -12.96
N TRP A 180 -16.21 -2.98 -13.65
CA TRP A 180 -14.95 -3.05 -14.40
C TRP A 180 -14.97 -2.29 -15.72
N GLN A 181 -16.12 -1.77 -16.14
CA GLN A 181 -16.20 -0.83 -17.25
C GLN A 181 -15.55 0.52 -16.91
N TYR A 182 -15.30 0.79 -15.62
CA TYR A 182 -14.68 2.01 -15.13
C TYR A 182 -13.22 1.77 -14.73
N ASP A 183 -12.30 2.29 -15.54
CA ASP A 183 -10.86 2.20 -15.37
C ASP A 183 -10.40 2.53 -13.95
N ALA A 184 -10.96 3.59 -13.35
CA ALA A 184 -10.56 4.04 -12.02
C ALA A 184 -10.84 2.98 -10.95
N LEU A 185 -12.00 2.33 -11.01
CA LEU A 185 -12.41 1.34 -10.01
C LEU A 185 -11.56 0.08 -10.13
N LEU A 186 -11.43 -0.44 -11.36
CA LEU A 186 -10.62 -1.62 -11.62
C LEU A 186 -9.14 -1.38 -11.27
N TYR A 187 -8.60 -0.21 -11.65
CA TYR A 187 -7.24 0.20 -11.30
C TYR A 187 -6.98 0.19 -9.80
N TYR A 188 -7.91 0.70 -8.99
CA TYR A 188 -7.77 0.76 -7.55
C TYR A 188 -7.78 -0.64 -6.91
N VAL A 189 -8.65 -1.54 -7.35
CA VAL A 189 -8.67 -2.92 -6.84
C VAL A 189 -7.40 -3.68 -7.25
N ILE A 190 -6.97 -3.57 -8.51
CA ILE A 190 -5.70 -4.15 -8.97
C ILE A 190 -4.53 -3.62 -8.12
N SER A 191 -4.52 -2.32 -7.85
CA SER A 191 -3.47 -1.68 -7.06
C SER A 191 -3.47 -2.10 -5.60
N HIS A 192 -4.64 -2.31 -4.99
CA HIS A 192 -4.78 -2.85 -3.64
C HIS A 192 -4.13 -4.24 -3.56
N GLU A 193 -4.56 -5.17 -4.41
CA GLU A 193 -4.05 -6.54 -4.41
C GLU A 193 -2.56 -6.61 -4.75
N PHE A 194 -2.10 -5.78 -5.68
CA PHE A 194 -0.68 -5.71 -6.01
C PHE A 194 0.15 -5.13 -4.84
N GLY A 195 -0.42 -4.23 -4.03
CA GLY A 195 0.18 -3.77 -2.78
C GLY A 195 0.51 -4.94 -1.83
N HIS A 196 -0.38 -5.92 -1.71
CA HIS A 196 -0.13 -7.13 -0.92
C HIS A 196 1.00 -8.00 -1.48
N VAL A 197 1.14 -8.11 -2.80
CA VAL A 197 2.29 -8.80 -3.43
C VAL A 197 3.61 -8.12 -3.05
N LEU A 198 3.60 -6.79 -2.91
CA LEU A 198 4.74 -6.00 -2.46
C LEU A 198 4.92 -6.01 -0.92
N GLY A 199 4.06 -6.75 -0.20
CA GLY A 199 4.10 -6.94 1.25
C GLY A 199 3.43 -5.83 2.06
N VAL A 200 2.73 -4.89 1.41
CA VAL A 200 2.01 -3.82 2.11
C VAL A 200 0.81 -4.45 2.83
N PRO A 201 0.73 -4.40 4.17
CA PRO A 201 -0.42 -4.94 4.90
C PRO A 201 -1.62 -4.01 4.76
N HIS A 202 -2.78 -4.47 5.23
CA HIS A 202 -3.89 -3.55 5.46
C HIS A 202 -3.50 -2.46 6.46
N VAL A 203 -3.97 -1.24 6.22
CA VAL A 203 -3.78 -0.08 7.11
C VAL A 203 -5.15 0.43 7.58
N GLY A 204 -5.20 1.00 8.79
CA GLY A 204 -6.43 1.29 9.54
C GLY A 204 -7.60 1.89 8.75
N ALA A 205 -8.82 1.45 9.07
CA ALA A 205 -10.07 1.94 8.48
C ALA A 205 -10.54 3.29 9.08
N ASP A 206 -9.85 3.81 10.09
CA ASP A 206 -10.18 5.03 10.82
C ASP A 206 -9.81 6.33 10.07
N HIS A 207 -9.13 6.20 8.93
CA HIS A 207 -8.53 7.32 8.19
C HIS A 207 -9.20 7.60 6.83
N PHE A 208 -10.54 7.63 6.78
CA PHE A 208 -11.35 7.86 5.57
C PHE A 208 -11.05 9.15 4.77
N LEU A 209 -10.32 10.12 5.34
CA LEU A 209 -10.09 11.42 4.71
C LEU A 209 -8.88 11.44 3.76
N ASP A 210 -7.99 10.44 3.81
CA ASP A 210 -6.87 10.30 2.88
C ASP A 210 -7.12 9.11 1.95
N THR A 211 -7.61 9.39 0.74
CA THR A 211 -7.94 8.36 -0.25
C THR A 211 -6.74 7.51 -0.65
N SER A 212 -5.51 8.03 -0.53
CA SER A 212 -4.30 7.29 -0.91
C SER A 212 -3.98 6.20 0.11
N ARG A 213 -4.03 6.51 1.41
CA ARG A 213 -3.78 5.54 2.48
C ARG A 213 -4.94 4.59 2.68
N PHE A 214 -6.16 5.13 2.53
CA PHE A 214 -7.38 4.34 2.55
C PHE A 214 -7.37 3.28 1.44
N MET A 215 -6.58 3.43 0.37
CA MET A 215 -6.42 2.40 -0.65
C MET A 215 -6.05 1.04 -0.09
N MET A 216 -5.22 0.96 0.96
CA MET A 216 -4.85 -0.33 1.59
C MET A 216 -5.71 -0.65 2.82
N ALA A 217 -6.88 -0.02 3.02
CA ALA A 217 -7.79 -0.43 4.08
C ALA A 217 -8.51 -1.73 3.68
N GLU A 218 -8.78 -2.62 4.65
CA GLU A 218 -9.40 -3.93 4.41
C GLU A 218 -10.73 -3.86 3.64
N GLN A 219 -11.53 -2.82 3.88
CA GLN A 219 -12.84 -2.65 3.22
C GLN A 219 -12.79 -1.74 1.99
N PHE A 220 -11.60 -1.30 1.58
CA PHE A 220 -11.47 -0.34 0.50
C PHE A 220 -12.00 -0.86 -0.84
N PRO A 221 -11.63 -2.08 -1.30
CA PRO A 221 -12.11 -2.60 -2.58
C PRO A 221 -13.65 -2.58 -2.67
N GLU A 222 -14.35 -3.04 -1.64
CA GLU A 222 -15.82 -3.05 -1.59
C GLU A 222 -16.40 -1.65 -1.44
N TYR A 223 -15.75 -0.78 -0.66
CA TYR A 223 -16.20 0.60 -0.45
C TYR A 223 -16.21 1.39 -1.75
N ILE A 224 -15.15 1.31 -2.57
CA ILE A 224 -15.05 2.10 -3.80
C ILE A 224 -16.08 1.72 -4.86
N LEU A 225 -16.70 0.54 -4.75
CA LEU A 225 -17.79 0.13 -5.65
C LEU A 225 -19.17 0.66 -5.22
N ARG A 226 -19.29 1.24 -4.03
CA ARG A 226 -20.56 1.81 -3.56
C ARG A 226 -20.90 3.06 -4.36
N LYS A 227 -22.16 3.17 -4.81
CA LYS A 227 -22.68 4.34 -5.54
C LYS A 227 -22.39 5.66 -4.83
N ALA A 228 -22.58 5.71 -3.51
CA ALA A 228 -22.29 6.90 -2.70
C ALA A 228 -20.80 7.28 -2.70
N ALA A 229 -19.89 6.29 -2.65
CA ALA A 229 -18.45 6.55 -2.72
C ALA A 229 -18.08 7.11 -4.09
N ILE A 230 -18.63 6.54 -5.15
CA ILE A 230 -18.44 7.01 -6.54
C ILE A 230 -18.97 8.43 -6.72
N ASP A 231 -20.12 8.76 -6.14
CA ASP A 231 -20.68 10.12 -6.20
C ASP A 231 -19.79 11.13 -5.46
N LEU A 232 -19.11 10.73 -4.37
CA LEU A 232 -18.11 11.56 -3.71
C LEU A 232 -16.84 11.70 -4.57
N LEU A 233 -16.35 10.63 -5.16
CA LEU A 233 -15.16 10.67 -6.03
C LEU A 233 -15.38 11.57 -7.25
N LYS A 234 -16.57 11.51 -7.88
CA LYS A 234 -16.95 12.41 -9.00
C LYS A 234 -16.95 13.89 -8.63
N GLN A 235 -17.06 14.23 -7.34
CA GLN A 235 -16.97 15.62 -6.87
C GLN A 235 -15.52 16.08 -6.67
N MET A 236 -14.55 15.15 -6.68
CA MET A 236 -13.14 15.48 -6.55
C MET A 236 -12.61 16.11 -7.85
N PRO A 237 -11.98 17.30 -7.80
CA PRO A 237 -11.42 17.93 -8.98
C PRO A 237 -10.40 17.05 -9.69
N GLY A 238 -10.60 16.83 -11.00
CA GLY A 238 -9.69 16.04 -11.83
C GLY A 238 -9.92 14.53 -11.79
N PHE A 239 -10.84 14.04 -10.96
CA PHE A 239 -11.21 12.63 -10.95
C PHE A 239 -12.04 12.26 -12.19
N ASP A 240 -11.65 11.19 -12.87
CA ASP A 240 -12.35 10.65 -14.04
C ASP A 240 -12.50 9.13 -13.91
N LEU A 241 -13.75 8.63 -13.86
CA LEU A 241 -14.00 7.20 -13.73
C LEU A 241 -13.40 6.36 -14.87
N ASN A 242 -13.21 6.96 -16.05
CA ASN A 242 -12.70 6.28 -17.24
C ASN A 242 -11.20 6.54 -17.44
N ARG A 243 -10.46 6.82 -16.36
CA ARG A 243 -9.00 6.92 -16.36
C ARG A 243 -8.43 6.28 -15.09
N PRO A 244 -7.22 5.71 -15.15
CA PRO A 244 -6.50 5.32 -13.93
C PRO A 244 -6.14 6.59 -13.15
N ASN A 245 -6.85 6.83 -12.04
CA ASN A 245 -6.55 7.93 -11.13
C ASN A 245 -5.43 7.50 -10.18
N GLU A 246 -4.18 7.67 -10.64
CA GLU A 246 -2.99 7.28 -9.91
C GLU A 246 -3.00 7.87 -8.49
N PHE A 247 -2.89 7.01 -7.47
CA PHE A 247 -2.68 7.46 -6.10
C PHE A 247 -1.25 7.99 -5.95
N THR A 248 -1.06 9.00 -5.11
CA THR A 248 0.24 9.59 -4.85
C THR A 248 0.43 9.79 -3.36
N ASP A 249 1.69 9.79 -2.93
CA ASP A 249 2.09 10.14 -1.56
C ASP A 249 1.62 9.14 -0.50
N PHE A 250 1.57 7.87 -0.88
CA PHE A 250 1.14 6.75 -0.04
C PHE A 250 2.03 6.63 1.21
N PHE A 251 3.34 6.46 1.01
CA PHE A 251 4.31 6.34 2.12
C PHE A 251 4.79 7.70 2.63
N VAL A 252 5.02 8.64 1.71
CA VAL A 252 5.66 9.93 1.98
C VAL A 252 4.69 11.02 1.59
N LEU A 253 4.10 11.67 2.60
CA LEU A 253 3.19 12.79 2.35
C LEU A 253 3.90 13.96 1.68
N SER A 254 3.23 14.61 0.72
CA SER A 254 3.73 15.84 0.13
C SER A 254 4.03 16.88 1.22
N ARG A 255 5.20 17.50 1.11
CA ARG A 255 5.60 18.62 1.97
C ARG A 255 4.88 19.92 1.61
N ASN A 256 4.12 19.92 0.52
CA ASN A 256 3.19 20.99 0.21
C ASN A 256 1.79 20.58 0.69
N ARG A 257 1.25 21.31 1.65
CA ARG A 257 -0.06 21.00 2.24
C ARG A 257 -0.89 22.25 2.37
N GLU A 258 -2.19 22.06 2.24
CA GLU A 258 -3.19 23.09 2.44
C GLU A 258 -4.25 22.61 3.41
N GLN A 259 -4.69 23.51 4.28
CA GLN A 259 -5.85 23.31 5.12
C GLN A 259 -6.86 24.41 4.85
N CYS A 260 -8.09 24.00 4.52
CA CYS A 260 -9.22 24.89 4.31
C CYS A 260 -10.21 24.85 5.48
N LYS A 261 -11.25 25.70 5.41
CA LYS A 261 -12.28 25.88 6.45
C LYS A 261 -11.68 26.40 7.76
N LEU A 262 -10.87 27.44 7.65
CA LEU A 262 -10.20 28.06 8.79
C LEU A 262 -11.20 28.69 9.77
N GLY A 263 -10.95 28.50 11.07
CA GLY A 263 -11.60 29.28 12.12
C GLY A 263 -11.00 30.68 12.26
N ALA A 264 -11.64 31.51 13.10
CA ALA A 264 -11.18 32.88 13.36
C ALA A 264 -9.77 32.95 13.99
N TYR A 265 -9.38 31.92 14.77
CA TYR A 265 -8.08 31.89 15.44
C TYR A 265 -6.89 31.80 14.47
N PRO A 266 -6.82 30.80 13.56
CA PRO A 266 -5.75 30.77 12.56
C PRO A 266 -5.68 32.04 11.70
N ILE A 267 -6.83 32.61 11.30
CA ILE A 267 -6.87 33.89 10.56
C ILE A 267 -6.14 34.99 11.34
N LYS A 268 -6.43 35.15 12.64
CA LYS A 268 -5.75 36.13 13.49
C LYS A 268 -4.28 35.81 13.71
N TRP A 269 -3.93 34.55 13.99
CA TRP A 269 -2.57 34.17 14.37
C TRP A 269 -1.56 34.37 13.24
N PHE A 270 -1.94 33.97 12.01
CA PHE A 270 -1.12 34.15 10.81
C PHE A 270 -1.19 35.57 10.22
N GLY A 271 -2.18 36.38 10.63
CA GLY A 271 -2.46 37.69 10.03
C GLY A 271 -3.06 37.58 8.63
N LEU A 272 -3.96 36.61 8.41
CA LEU A 272 -4.55 36.35 7.10
C LEU A 272 -5.59 37.43 6.73
N PRO A 273 -5.83 37.68 5.43
CA PRO A 273 -7.01 38.42 4.98
C PRO A 273 -8.30 37.84 5.57
N LYS A 274 -9.31 38.68 5.84
CA LYS A 274 -10.57 38.24 6.47
C LYS A 274 -11.33 37.21 5.64
N GLU A 275 -11.16 37.28 4.33
CA GLU A 275 -11.73 36.39 3.34
C GLU A 275 -10.93 35.09 3.16
N ALA A 276 -9.78 34.91 3.81
CA ALA A 276 -8.99 33.70 3.69
C ALA A 276 -9.75 32.49 4.24
N THR A 277 -9.96 31.50 3.38
CA THR A 277 -10.62 30.23 3.71
C THR A 277 -9.63 29.07 3.82
N CYS A 278 -8.40 29.25 3.34
CA CYS A 278 -7.34 28.25 3.37
C CYS A 278 -5.95 28.83 3.69
N VAL A 279 -5.11 28.03 4.34
CA VAL A 279 -3.66 28.25 4.50
C VAL A 279 -2.91 27.13 3.80
N ARG A 280 -1.92 27.49 2.98
CA ARG A 280 -1.07 26.57 2.24
C ARG A 280 0.39 26.79 2.60
N LEU A 281 1.10 25.69 2.87
CA LEU A 281 2.55 25.66 2.99
C LEU A 281 3.14 25.11 1.70
N ASN A 282 4.10 25.85 1.12
CA ASN A 282 4.89 25.40 -0.02
C ASN A 282 6.36 25.34 0.39
N ARG A 283 6.96 24.16 0.34
CA ARG A 283 8.39 23.98 0.61
C ARG A 283 9.20 24.65 -0.50
N LEU A 284 10.06 25.60 -0.13
CA LEU A 284 11.02 26.22 -1.04
C LEU A 284 12.31 25.40 -1.09
N ASP A 285 12.83 24.99 0.07
CA ASP A 285 14.04 24.18 0.21
C ASP A 285 14.04 23.39 1.55
N SER A 286 15.18 22.87 2.00
CA SER A 286 15.27 22.15 3.30
C SER A 286 15.16 23.03 4.54
N LYS A 287 15.28 24.34 4.40
CA LYS A 287 15.27 25.33 5.47
C LYS A 287 14.07 26.28 5.42
N ASN A 288 13.35 26.35 4.31
CA ASN A 288 12.32 27.37 4.11
C ASN A 288 11.01 26.79 3.56
N TYR A 289 9.90 27.24 4.13
CA TYR A 289 8.55 27.08 3.60
C TYR A 289 7.91 28.45 3.41
N LEU A 290 7.20 28.64 2.31
CA LEU A 290 6.35 29.81 2.08
C LEU A 290 4.94 29.52 2.59
N VAL A 291 4.34 30.50 3.27
CA VAL A 291 2.98 30.40 3.80
C VAL A 291 2.07 31.31 2.97
N PHE A 292 1.07 30.72 2.32
CA PHE A 292 0.08 31.41 1.51
C PHE A 292 -1.31 31.32 2.13
N ALA A 293 -2.10 32.39 1.98
CA ALA A 293 -3.54 32.35 2.17
C ALA A 293 -4.27 32.31 0.83
N ARG A 294 -5.42 31.64 0.79
CA ARG A 294 -6.39 31.74 -0.31
C ARG A 294 -7.77 32.04 0.24
N GLY A 295 -8.48 32.92 -0.45
CA GLY A 295 -9.92 33.16 -0.24
C GLY A 295 -10.79 32.49 -1.31
N PRO A 296 -12.09 32.80 -1.38
CA PRO A 296 -13.04 32.21 -2.33
C PRO A 296 -12.65 32.38 -3.81
N SER A 297 -11.90 33.43 -4.15
CA SER A 297 -11.41 33.68 -5.51
C SER A 297 -10.25 32.78 -5.94
N MET A 298 -9.77 31.91 -5.05
CA MET A 298 -8.59 31.05 -5.25
C MET A 298 -7.27 31.80 -5.48
N LYS A 299 -7.25 33.14 -5.37
CA LYS A 299 -6.03 33.92 -5.47
C LYS A 299 -5.13 33.68 -4.25
N GLU A 300 -3.91 33.22 -4.51
CA GLU A 300 -2.87 33.05 -3.47
C GLU A 300 -2.27 34.41 -3.07
N THR A 301 -2.15 34.61 -1.75
CA THR A 301 -1.48 35.77 -1.15
C THR A 301 -0.40 35.26 -0.20
N LEU A 302 0.86 35.65 -0.43
CA LEU A 302 1.95 35.31 0.49
C LEU A 302 1.73 36.06 1.82
N VAL A 303 1.67 35.32 2.93
CA VAL A 303 1.45 35.89 4.27
C VAL A 303 2.66 35.76 5.18
N GLY A 304 3.60 34.88 4.85
CA GLY A 304 4.87 34.76 5.56
C GLY A 304 5.71 33.60 5.08
N GLN A 305 6.73 33.27 5.84
CA GLN A 305 7.59 32.10 5.63
C GLN A 305 7.89 31.40 6.96
N ILE A 306 8.13 30.10 6.92
CA ILE A 306 8.64 29.33 8.05
C ILE A 306 10.11 28.99 7.76
N GLN A 307 10.99 29.48 8.63
CA GLN A 307 12.41 29.17 8.65
C GLN A 307 12.63 27.98 9.59
N VAL A 308 12.99 26.83 9.02
CA VAL A 308 13.14 25.56 9.72
C VAL A 308 14.47 25.54 10.45
N SER A 309 14.41 25.33 11.77
CA SER A 309 15.60 25.09 12.61
C SER A 309 15.90 23.60 12.77
N SER A 310 14.87 22.76 12.73
CA SER A 310 15.01 21.30 12.86
C SER A 310 13.88 20.56 12.18
N THR A 311 14.19 19.38 11.67
CA THR A 311 13.22 18.43 11.12
C THR A 311 13.32 17.13 11.91
N ARG A 312 12.16 16.57 12.27
CA ARG A 312 12.04 15.22 12.80
C ARG A 312 11.17 14.42 11.85
N THR A 313 11.66 13.24 11.47
CA THR A 313 10.86 12.26 10.75
C THR A 313 10.58 11.11 11.69
N THR A 314 9.31 10.78 11.85
CA THR A 314 8.88 9.55 12.52
C THR A 314 8.44 8.58 11.43
N ASN A 315 8.82 7.31 11.55
CA ASN A 315 8.51 6.29 10.56
C ASN A 315 7.81 5.13 11.26
N ASP A 316 6.57 4.87 10.87
CA ASP A 316 5.82 3.71 11.32
C ASP A 316 5.90 2.65 10.22
N SER A 317 6.85 1.72 10.37
CA SER A 317 7.08 0.64 9.40
C SER A 317 5.82 -0.19 9.22
N LEU A 318 5.34 -0.28 7.99
CA LEU A 318 4.24 -1.16 7.61
C LEU A 318 4.76 -2.47 7.04
N LEU A 319 5.90 -2.39 6.35
CA LEU A 319 6.51 -3.54 5.73
C LEU A 319 7.39 -4.28 6.74
N THR A 320 7.16 -5.57 6.93
CA THR A 320 8.04 -6.41 7.75
C THR A 320 8.51 -7.59 6.93
N LEU A 321 9.81 -7.79 6.88
CA LEU A 321 10.43 -8.94 6.25
C LEU A 321 10.95 -9.88 7.33
N TYR A 322 10.26 -11.00 7.52
CA TYR A 322 10.68 -12.07 8.40
C TYR A 322 11.76 -12.91 7.73
N LEU A 323 12.89 -13.08 8.42
CA LEU A 323 14.06 -13.81 7.97
C LEU A 323 14.08 -15.19 8.63
N ASP A 324 13.84 -16.25 7.85
CA ASP A 324 14.07 -17.60 8.34
C ASP A 324 15.58 -17.83 8.57
N PRO A 325 16.03 -18.56 9.61
CA PRO A 325 17.45 -18.84 9.82
C PRO A 325 18.15 -19.52 8.63
N SER A 326 17.41 -20.19 7.74
CA SER A 326 17.92 -20.83 6.54
C SER A 326 18.12 -19.89 5.35
N GLN A 327 17.67 -18.63 5.42
CA GLN A 327 17.74 -17.72 4.28
C GLN A 327 19.13 -17.14 4.00
N ALA A 328 19.44 -16.91 2.72
CA ALA A 328 20.80 -16.63 2.25
C ALA A 328 21.04 -15.17 1.82
N ILE A 329 20.01 -14.33 1.78
CA ILE A 329 20.06 -12.99 1.17
C ILE A 329 20.48 -11.94 2.18
N PHE A 330 19.87 -11.95 3.36
CA PHE A 330 20.18 -10.98 4.42
C PHE A 330 20.94 -11.68 5.53
N PRO A 331 22.16 -11.25 5.91
CA PRO A 331 22.87 -11.90 7.00
C PRO A 331 22.09 -11.71 8.31
N HIS A 332 21.79 -12.79 9.02
CA HIS A 332 21.14 -12.74 10.32
C HIS A 332 22.09 -12.10 11.35
N LYS A 333 21.97 -10.78 11.53
CA LYS A 333 22.85 -9.95 12.38
C LYS A 333 22.10 -9.45 13.62
N GLY A 334 21.56 -10.34 14.43
CA GLY A 334 20.94 -9.94 15.69
C GLY A 334 20.06 -11.01 16.31
N PRO A 335 19.44 -10.71 17.47
CA PRO A 335 18.45 -11.59 18.09
C PRO A 335 17.08 -11.54 17.40
N TRP A 336 16.84 -10.58 16.50
CA TRP A 336 15.55 -10.37 15.84
C TRP A 336 15.59 -10.86 14.39
N PRO A 337 14.74 -11.83 14.00
CA PRO A 337 14.69 -12.37 12.64
C PRO A 337 13.81 -11.49 11.73
N THR A 338 13.90 -10.17 11.81
CA THR A 338 13.01 -9.25 11.09
C THR A 338 13.75 -8.00 10.60
N LEU A 339 13.48 -7.60 9.37
CA LEU A 339 13.85 -6.29 8.82
C LEU A 339 12.59 -5.44 8.61
N PHE A 340 12.68 -4.13 8.79
CA PHE A 340 11.53 -3.22 8.85
C PHE A 340 11.46 -2.29 7.65
N GLY A 341 10.77 -2.66 6.58
CA GLY A 341 10.79 -1.88 5.33
C GLY A 341 10.05 -0.53 5.37
N PRO A 342 9.70 -0.02 4.17
CA PRO A 342 8.95 1.22 4.05
C PRO A 342 7.66 1.26 4.88
N GLY A 343 7.35 2.45 5.37
CA GLY A 343 6.23 2.72 6.25
C GLY A 343 5.70 4.14 6.07
N PHE A 344 4.79 4.55 6.96
CA PHE A 344 4.31 5.93 6.95
C PHE A 344 5.35 6.86 7.56
N ALA A 345 5.83 7.80 6.74
CA ALA A 345 6.75 8.82 7.18
C ALA A 345 5.99 10.10 7.54
N TYR A 346 5.98 10.43 8.82
CA TYR A 346 5.43 11.67 9.35
C TYR A 346 6.56 12.68 9.52
N TYR A 347 6.34 13.91 9.05
CA TYR A 347 7.33 14.97 9.15
C TYR A 347 6.87 16.03 10.13
N THR A 348 7.68 16.30 11.14
CA THR A 348 7.52 17.49 11.97
C THR A 348 8.68 18.44 11.70
N VAL A 349 8.38 19.70 11.38
CA VAL A 349 9.37 20.76 11.32
C VAL A 349 9.14 21.72 12.46
N ALA A 350 10.22 22.13 13.13
CA ALA A 350 10.20 23.22 14.10
C ALA A 350 11.04 24.37 13.58
N GLY A 351 10.66 25.59 13.91
CA GLY A 351 11.31 26.78 13.39
C GLY A 351 10.64 28.07 13.81
N ILE A 352 10.80 29.09 12.96
CA ILE A 352 10.28 30.43 13.18
C ILE A 352 9.37 30.80 12.00
N TYR A 353 8.11 31.11 12.31
CA TYR A 353 7.22 31.77 11.35
C TYR A 353 7.54 33.27 11.32
N VAL A 354 7.90 33.77 10.14
CA VAL A 354 8.20 35.17 9.85
C VAL A 354 7.07 35.70 8.95
N PRO A 355 6.06 36.40 9.50
CA PRO A 355 4.99 36.97 8.70
C PRO A 355 5.54 38.08 7.79
N VAL A 356 4.86 38.34 6.66
CA VAL A 356 5.17 39.50 5.80
C VAL A 356 5.05 40.80 6.58
N ASN A 357 4.04 40.88 7.46
CA ASN A 357 3.83 42.00 8.37
C ASN A 357 3.66 41.46 9.80
N GLY A 358 4.55 41.87 10.71
CA GLY A 358 4.43 41.57 12.13
C GLY A 358 5.71 41.00 12.74
N GLN A 359 5.57 40.43 13.93
CA GLN A 359 6.67 39.83 14.67
C GLN A 359 6.78 38.33 14.36
N SER A 360 8.02 37.86 14.36
CA SER A 360 8.32 36.44 14.20
C SER A 360 7.86 35.64 15.42
N LYS A 361 7.45 34.39 15.21
CA LYS A 361 6.93 33.51 16.27
C LYS A 361 7.52 32.11 16.15
N ALA A 362 7.76 31.43 17.25
CA ALA A 362 8.10 30.02 17.20
C ALA A 362 6.93 29.19 16.63
N VAL A 363 7.24 28.17 15.84
CA VAL A 363 6.25 27.31 15.20
C VAL A 363 6.74 25.86 15.14
N SER A 364 5.81 24.93 15.29
CA SER A 364 5.97 23.52 15.00
C SER A 364 4.87 23.10 14.04
N VAL A 365 5.23 22.47 12.93
CA VAL A 365 4.31 22.01 11.89
C VAL A 365 4.45 20.50 11.76
N SER A 366 3.35 19.78 11.96
CA SER A 366 3.27 18.35 11.65
C SER A 366 2.55 18.16 10.32
N PHE A 367 3.26 17.53 9.38
CA PHE A 367 2.72 17.01 8.13
C PHE A 367 2.28 15.58 8.36
N ASP A 368 1.18 15.45 9.10
CA ASP A 368 0.44 14.20 9.23
C ASP A 368 -0.67 14.16 8.16
N GLU A 369 -1.70 13.34 8.34
CA GLU A 369 -2.92 13.33 7.52
C GLU A 369 -3.58 14.71 7.43
N LYS A 370 -3.40 15.51 8.48
CA LYS A 370 -3.80 16.92 8.51
C LYS A 370 -2.59 17.80 8.74
N LEU A 371 -2.68 19.01 8.20
CA LEU A 371 -1.70 20.05 8.49
C LEU A 371 -1.95 20.58 9.91
N ILE A 372 -1.19 20.07 10.88
CA ILE A 372 -1.28 20.53 12.26
C ILE A 372 -0.19 21.58 12.49
N ILE A 373 -0.59 22.76 12.94
CA ILE A 373 0.35 23.84 13.24
C ILE A 373 0.17 24.24 14.70
N MET A 374 1.25 24.13 15.46
CA MET A 374 1.38 24.72 16.79
C MET A 374 2.24 25.97 16.69
N GLY A 375 1.80 27.06 17.27
CA GLY A 375 2.48 28.34 17.22
C GLY A 375 2.56 28.97 18.60
N GLU A 376 3.58 29.80 18.81
CA GLU A 376 3.68 30.60 20.02
C GLU A 376 2.62 31.71 20.03
N ASP A 377 1.93 31.85 21.15
CA ASP A 377 1.01 32.94 21.45
C ASP A 377 1.17 33.33 22.92
N ASN A 378 1.62 34.56 23.19
CA ASN A 378 1.92 35.06 24.53
C ASN A 378 2.88 34.16 25.35
N GLY A 379 3.93 33.65 24.71
CA GLY A 379 4.95 32.82 25.35
C GLY A 379 4.54 31.36 25.60
N GLN A 380 3.37 30.92 25.10
CA GLN A 380 2.93 29.53 25.18
C GLN A 380 2.70 28.94 23.79
N MET A 381 3.05 27.66 23.61
CA MET A 381 2.74 26.93 22.38
C MET A 381 1.27 26.48 22.40
N THR A 382 0.53 26.83 21.36
CA THR A 382 -0.90 26.48 21.22
C THR A 382 -1.22 25.98 19.82
N PHE A 383 -2.34 25.27 19.66
CA PHE A 383 -2.80 24.81 18.35
C PHE A 383 -3.39 25.96 17.55
N VAL A 384 -2.70 26.31 16.47
CA VAL A 384 -3.14 27.31 15.49
C VAL A 384 -4.05 26.67 14.45
N LEU A 385 -3.71 25.45 14.02
CA LEU A 385 -4.40 24.70 12.97
C LEU A 385 -4.43 23.21 13.33
N ARG A 386 -5.55 22.54 13.07
CA ARG A 386 -5.77 21.10 13.27
C ARG A 386 -6.63 20.51 12.16
#